data_AF-A5KZW9-F1
#
_entry.id   AF-A5KZW9-F1
#
_cell.length_a   1.000
_cell.length_b   1.000
_cell.length_c   1.000
_cell.angle_alpha   90.00
_cell.angle_beta   90.00
_cell.angle_gamma   90.00
#
_symmetry.space_group_name_H-M   'P 1'
#
loop_
_entity.id
_entity.type
_entity.pdbx_description
1 polymer ?
#
loop_
_entity_poly.entity_id
_entity_poly.type
_entity_poly.pdbx_seq_one_letter_code
_entity_poly.pdbx_strand_id
1 'polypeptide(L)' 'MDYIEALETALGIEAKKNFMPMQPGDVYATYADTEDLFEAVGYKPQVKIQEGAKAFADWYKAYYSL' A
#
# COMPACT_ATOMS: atom_id res chain seq x y z
N MET A 1 -7.18 -2.81 -7.62
CA MET A 1 -5.75 -2.91 -7.99
C MET A 1 -4.95 -1.75 -7.38
N ASP A 2 -5.49 -1.19 -6.31
CA ASP A 2 -5.29 0.22 -5.97
C ASP A 2 -3.89 0.46 -5.39
N TYR A 3 -3.31 -0.56 -4.76
CA TYR A 3 -1.94 -0.53 -4.27
C TYR A 3 -0.90 -0.51 -5.40
N ILE A 4 -1.11 -1.30 -6.46
CA ILE A 4 -0.18 -1.30 -7.60
C ILE A 4 -0.30 0.02 -8.35
N GLU A 5 -1.51 0.49 -8.59
CA GLU A 5 -1.77 1.78 -9.26
C GLU A 5 -1.20 2.97 -8.47
N ALA A 6 -1.29 2.94 -7.13
CA ALA A 6 -0.67 3.96 -6.27
C ALA A 6 0.86 4.01 -6.46
N LEU A 7 1.51 2.84 -6.57
CA LEU A 7 2.95 2.77 -6.85
C LEU A 7 3.28 3.19 -8.28
N GLU A 8 2.50 2.77 -9.28
CA GLU A 8 2.67 3.18 -10.68
C GLU A 8 2.61 4.71 -10.80
N THR A 9 1.65 5.33 -10.12
CA THR A 9 1.48 6.79 -10.06
C THR A 9 2.66 7.46 -9.35
N ALA A 10 3.09 6.94 -8.19
CA ALA A 10 4.20 7.50 -7.43
C ALA A 10 5.55 7.37 -8.15
N LEU A 11 5.76 6.29 -8.89
CA LEU A 11 6.98 6.03 -9.64
C LEU A 11 6.97 6.69 -11.02
N GLY A 12 5.79 6.94 -11.59
CA GLY A 12 5.62 7.42 -12.96
C GLY A 12 5.83 6.33 -14.01
N ILE A 13 5.69 5.06 -13.63
CA ILE A 13 6.02 3.90 -14.48
C ILE A 13 4.90 2.87 -14.33
N GLU A 14 4.34 2.42 -15.46
CA GLU A 14 3.36 1.33 -15.47
C GLU A 14 4.05 -0.02 -15.26
N ALA A 15 3.51 -0.83 -14.34
CA ALA A 15 4.04 -2.13 -14.00
C ALA A 15 3.64 -3.17 -15.06
N LYS A 16 4.61 -3.97 -15.49
CA LYS A 16 4.36 -5.15 -16.33
C LYS A 16 3.81 -6.29 -15.46
N LYS A 17 2.51 -6.29 -15.24
CA LYS A 17 1.79 -7.24 -14.39
C LYS A 17 1.80 -8.64 -15.03
N ASN A 18 2.27 -9.65 -14.29
CA ASN A 18 2.14 -11.06 -14.65
C ASN A 18 1.20 -11.73 -13.64
N PHE A 19 -0.07 -11.90 -14.01
CA PHE A 19 -1.08 -12.47 -13.11
C PHE A 19 -0.88 -13.98 -12.99
N MET A 20 -0.60 -14.42 -11.77
CA MET A 20 -0.43 -15.82 -11.43
C MET A 20 -1.68 -16.33 -10.68
N PRO A 21 -1.91 -17.66 -10.63
CA PRO A 21 -2.95 -18.23 -9.79
C PRO A 21 -2.75 -17.88 -8.31
N MET A 22 -3.85 -17.87 -7.55
CA MET A 22 -3.84 -17.68 -6.10
C MET A 22 -2.93 -18.74 -5.44
N GLN A 23 -2.08 -18.31 -4.51
CA GLN A 23 -1.17 -19.22 -3.85
C GLN A 23 -1.88 -19.99 -2.74
N PRO A 24 -1.46 -21.24 -2.43
CA PRO A 24 -2.00 -21.97 -1.29
C PRO A 24 -1.76 -21.18 0.02
N GLY A 25 -2.84 -20.86 0.73
CA GLY A 25 -2.78 -20.08 1.97
C GLY A 25 -3.19 -18.61 1.82
N ASP A 26 -3.31 -18.09 0.59
CA ASP A 26 -3.91 -16.78 0.35
C ASP A 26 -5.41 -16.80 0.70
N VAL A 27 -5.88 -15.70 1.27
CA VAL A 27 -7.31 -15.40 1.42
C VAL A 27 -7.68 -14.26 0.48
N TYR A 28 -8.87 -14.32 -0.12
CA TYR A 28 -9.29 -13.35 -1.14
C TYR A 28 -9.26 -11.89 -0.67
N ALA A 29 -9.74 -11.64 0.55
CA ALA A 29 -9.67 -10.33 1.17
C ALA A 29 -9.75 -10.49 2.69
N THR A 30 -8.92 -9.74 3.41
CA THR A 30 -8.98 -9.63 4.86
C THR A 30 -8.57 -8.22 5.27
N TYR A 31 -9.19 -7.70 6.32
CA TYR A 31 -8.90 -6.43 6.92
C TYR A 31 -9.27 -6.49 8.40
N ALA A 32 -8.58 -5.70 9.22
CA ALA A 32 -8.87 -5.62 10.64
C ALA A 32 -10.10 -4.75 10.89
N ASP A 33 -10.99 -5.21 11.76
CA ASP A 33 -11.85 -4.30 12.50
C ASP A 33 -10.99 -3.58 13.54
N THR A 34 -11.07 -2.26 13.57
CA THR A 34 -10.16 -1.39 14.32
C THR A 34 -10.88 -0.42 15.24
N GLU A 35 -12.21 -0.50 15.35
CA GLU A 35 -12.97 0.47 16.14
C GLU A 35 -12.58 0.42 17.62
N ASP A 36 -12.45 -0.78 18.21
CA ASP A 36 -12.03 -0.97 19.61
C ASP A 36 -10.66 -0.31 19.90
N LEU A 37 -9.70 -0.46 18.98
CA LEU A 37 -8.38 0.16 19.12
C LEU A 37 -8.51 1.68 19.08
N PHE A 38 -9.29 2.21 18.15
CA PHE A 38 -9.47 3.64 18.02
C PHE A 38 -10.12 4.27 19.24
N GLU A 39 -11.12 3.61 19.83
CA GLU A 39 -11.74 4.03 21.09
C GLU A 39 -10.74 4.01 22.25
N ALA A 40 -9.92 2.95 22.34
CA ALA A 40 -8.95 2.78 23.41
C ALA A 40 -7.80 3.80 23.38
N VAL A 41 -7.31 4.17 22.19
CA VAL A 41 -6.14 5.05 22.06
C VAL A 41 -6.45 6.47 21.59
N GLY A 42 -7.68 6.75 21.17
CA GLY A 42 -8.10 8.06 20.67
C GLY A 42 -7.41 8.49 19.38
N TYR A 43 -6.87 7.53 18.61
CA TYR A 43 -6.12 7.78 17.38
C TYR A 43 -6.63 6.92 16.24
N LYS A 44 -6.87 7.56 15.08
CA LYS A 44 -7.19 6.89 13.81
C LYS A 44 -6.11 7.26 12.78
N PRO A 45 -5.43 6.30 12.13
CA PRO A 45 -4.50 6.60 11.04
C PRO A 45 -5.18 7.44 9.95
N GLN A 46 -4.53 8.51 9.50
CA GLN A 46 -5.09 9.46 8.52
C GLN A 46 -4.39 9.40 7.15
N VAL A 47 -3.27 8.68 7.05
CA VAL A 47 -2.48 8.62 5.82
C VAL A 47 -3.21 7.76 4.80
N LYS A 48 -3.51 8.35 3.65
CA LYS A 48 -4.11 7.61 2.53
C LYS A 48 -3.08 6.72 1.86
N ILE A 49 -3.53 5.64 1.22
CA ILE A 49 -2.65 4.72 0.49
C ILE A 49 -1.77 5.45 -0.54
N GLN A 50 -2.34 6.40 -1.30
CA GLN A 50 -1.61 7.17 -2.31
C GLN A 50 -0.51 8.02 -1.69
N GLU A 51 -0.76 8.62 -0.52
CA GLU A 51 0.22 9.44 0.20
C GLU A 51 1.35 8.58 0.75
N GLY A 52 1.02 7.44 1.36
CA GLY A 52 2.00 6.47 1.87
C GLY A 52 2.86 5.87 0.76
N ALA A 53 2.25 5.46 -0.36
CA ALA A 53 2.95 4.95 -1.53
C ALA A 53 3.92 5.97 -2.12
N LYS A 54 3.49 7.24 -2.21
CA LYS A 54 4.36 8.33 -2.66
C LYS A 54 5.55 8.54 -1.72
N ALA A 55 5.30 8.66 -0.42
CA ALA A 55 6.37 8.86 0.57
C ALA A 55 7.38 7.71 0.55
N PHE A 56 6.90 6.48 0.39
CA PHE A 56 7.76 5.30 0.23
C PHE A 56 8.60 5.37 -1.04
N ALA A 57 8.00 5.69 -2.19
CA ALA A 57 8.70 5.81 -3.46
C ALA A 57 9.75 6.93 -3.45
N ASP A 58 9.44 8.08 -2.86
CA ASP A 58 10.37 9.20 -2.70
C ASP A 58 11.59 8.80 -1.86
N TRP A 59 11.35 8.14 -0.72
CA TRP A 59 12.41 7.59 0.14
C TRP A 59 13.28 6.58 -0.62
N TYR A 60 12.66 5.66 -1.36
CA TYR A 60 13.38 4.64 -2.13
C TYR A 60 14.29 5.28 -3.19
N LYS A 61 13.78 6.24 -3.96
CA LYS A 61 14.56 6.97 -4.97
C LYS A 61 15.75 7.70 -4.34
N ALA A 62 15.51 8.39 -3.22
CA ALA A 62 16.56 9.09 -2.49
C ALA A 62 17.64 8.13 -1.96
N TYR A 63 17.24 7.00 -1.38
CA TYR A 63 18.14 6.01 -0.82
C TYR A 63 19.05 5.38 -1.89
N TYR A 64 18.50 5.07 -3.07
CA TYR A 64 19.24 4.46 -4.18
C TYR A 64 19.84 5.47 -5.17
N SER A 65 19.65 6.78 -4.96
CA SER A 65 20.08 7.84 -5.87
C SER A 65 19.59 7.66 -7.32
N LEU A 66 18.31 7.31 -7.46
CA LEU A 66 17.61 7.10 -8.73
C LEU A 66 17.01 8.39 -9.31
#